data_AF-A0A346Y351-F1
#
_entry.id   AF-A0A346Y351-F1
#
_cell.length_a   1.000
_cell.length_b   1.000
_cell.length_c   1.000
_cell.angle_alpha   90.00
_cell.angle_beta   90.00
_cell.angle_gamma   90.00
#
_symmetry.space_group_name_H-M   'P 1'
#
loop_
_entity.id
_entity.type
_entity.pdbx_description
1 polymer ?
#
loop_
_entity_poly.entity_id
_entity_poly.type
_entity_poly.pdbx_seq_one_letter_code
_entity_poly.pdbx_strand_id
1 'polypeptide(L)'
;MAIRYADGVEAGVTEDLVCSLETPDEAPDLTDAERAALRFADLMASDHLSISDATIEDLRVHYSEPEIVELGMHIGLYVGYGRLSMAWDMVDELPDRFHEREGTITPWGSDATVVGGRR
;
A
#
# COMPACT_ATOMS: atom_id res chain seq x y z
N MET A 1 0.97 0.07 5.47
CA MET A 1 0.85 -0.95 6.53
C MET A 1 2.23 -1.44 6.95
N ALA A 2 2.50 -1.52 8.26
CA ALA A 2 3.79 -2.01 8.81
C ALA A 2 3.94 -3.55 8.79
N ILE A 3 2.85 -4.24 8.48
CA ILE A 3 2.75 -5.70 8.48
C ILE A 3 3.03 -6.22 7.06
N ARG A 4 3.80 -7.31 6.97
CA ARG A 4 3.98 -8.13 5.76
C ARG A 4 3.23 -9.44 5.94
N TYR A 5 2.44 -9.84 4.96
CA TYR A 5 1.84 -11.16 4.97
C TYR A 5 2.86 -12.19 4.47
N ALA A 6 2.94 -13.34 5.14
CA ALA A 6 3.87 -14.41 4.75
C ALA A 6 3.68 -14.84 3.29
N ASP A 7 2.44 -14.96 2.83
CA ASP A 7 2.13 -15.27 1.43
C ASP A 7 2.73 -14.24 0.46
N GLY A 8 2.77 -12.96 0.84
CA GLY A 8 3.41 -11.90 0.03
C GLY A 8 4.93 -12.05 -0.02
N VAL A 9 5.54 -12.39 1.13
CA VAL A 9 6.99 -12.66 1.19
C VAL A 9 7.34 -13.90 0.35
N GLU A 10 6.55 -14.97 0.45
CA GLU A 10 6.70 -16.19 -0.36
C GLU A 10 6.49 -15.93 -1.86
N ALA A 11 5.61 -14.99 -2.21
CA ALA A 11 5.39 -14.53 -3.57
C ALA A 11 6.48 -13.60 -4.11
N GLY A 12 7.49 -13.26 -3.31
CA GLY A 12 8.65 -12.47 -3.73
C GLY A 12 8.56 -10.97 -3.44
N VAL A 13 7.64 -10.52 -2.59
CA VAL A 13 7.63 -9.13 -2.10
C VAL A 13 8.82 -8.94 -1.16
N THR A 14 9.88 -8.31 -1.66
CA THR A 14 11.10 -8.01 -0.90
C THR A 14 10.97 -6.68 -0.17
N GLU A 15 11.77 -6.47 0.89
CA GLU A 15 11.82 -5.15 1.54
C GLU A 15 12.40 -4.06 0.62
N ASP A 16 13.28 -4.41 -0.32
CA ASP A 16 13.76 -3.47 -1.34
C ASP A 16 12.61 -2.96 -2.21
N LEU A 17 11.72 -3.87 -2.66
CA LEU A 17 10.51 -3.49 -3.39
C LEU A 17 9.60 -2.61 -2.53
N VAL A 18 9.39 -2.96 -1.26
CA VAL A 18 8.55 -2.15 -0.35
C VAL A 18 9.14 -0.77 -0.11
N CYS A 19 10.47 -0.66 0.02
CA CYS A 19 11.15 0.63 0.16
C CYS A 19 11.06 1.48 -1.11
N SER A 20 11.06 0.86 -2.29
CA SER A 20 10.89 1.56 -3.57
C SER A 20 9.53 2.26 -3.71
N LEU A 21 8.53 1.86 -2.91
CA LEU A 21 7.19 2.48 -2.91
C LEU A 21 7.18 3.89 -2.32
N GLU A 22 8.29 4.38 -1.76
CA GLU A 22 8.45 5.81 -1.43
C GLU A 22 8.39 6.68 -2.69
N THR A 23 8.92 6.19 -3.82
CA THR A 23 8.96 6.87 -5.12
C THR A 23 8.60 5.88 -6.23
N PRO A 24 7.32 5.46 -6.33
CA PRO A 24 6.91 4.35 -7.18
C PRO A 24 7.08 4.63 -8.68
N ASP A 25 7.09 5.90 -9.11
CA ASP A 25 7.38 6.26 -10.51
C ASP A 25 8.88 6.09 -10.88
N GLU A 26 9.78 5.99 -9.89
CA GLU A 26 11.23 5.80 -10.11
C GLU A 26 11.69 4.36 -9.86
N ALA A 27 10.86 3.54 -9.21
CA ALA A 27 11.18 2.16 -8.86
C ALA A 27 11.38 1.29 -10.12
N PRO A 28 12.55 0.68 -10.37
CA PRO A 28 12.81 -0.07 -11.60
C PRO A 28 12.02 -1.38 -11.72
N ASP A 29 11.56 -1.91 -10.58
CA ASP A 29 10.95 -3.24 -10.48
C ASP A 29 9.41 -3.23 -10.58
N LEU A 30 8.80 -2.06 -10.80
CA LEU A 30 7.36 -1.93 -11.00
C LEU A 30 6.99 -1.89 -12.49
N THR A 31 6.02 -2.74 -12.84
CA THR A 31 5.36 -2.73 -14.15
C THR A 31 4.48 -1.49 -14.32
N ASP A 32 4.14 -1.16 -15.56
CA ASP A 32 3.25 -0.03 -15.86
C ASP A 32 1.86 -0.20 -15.21
N ALA A 33 1.37 -1.44 -15.14
CA ALA A 33 0.12 -1.79 -14.48
C ALA A 33 0.16 -1.48 -12.97
N GLU A 34 1.23 -1.91 -12.28
CA GLU A 34 1.41 -1.65 -10.85
C GLU A 34 1.55 -0.15 -10.56
N ARG A 35 2.24 0.61 -11.42
CA ARG A 35 2.32 2.07 -11.28
C ARG A 35 0.97 2.74 -11.45
N ALA A 36 0.15 2.32 -12.41
CA ALA A 36 -1.21 2.84 -12.57
C ALA A 36 -2.07 2.56 -11.33
N ALA A 37 -1.98 1.34 -10.78
CA ALA A 37 -2.67 0.97 -9.54
C ALA A 37 -2.18 1.80 -8.33
N LEU A 38 -0.88 2.04 -8.21
CA LEU A 38 -0.29 2.85 -7.13
C LEU A 38 -0.68 4.32 -7.24
N ARG A 39 -0.66 4.92 -8.45
CA ARG A 39 -1.17 6.29 -8.66
C ARG A 39 -2.63 6.44 -8.23
N PHE A 40 -3.47 5.46 -8.57
CA PHE A 40 -4.86 5.46 -8.14
C PHE A 40 -5.00 5.31 -6.61
N ALA A 41 -4.19 4.44 -5.99
CA ALA A 41 -4.15 4.27 -4.54
C ALA A 41 -3.69 5.56 -3.81
N ASP A 42 -2.67 6.23 -4.34
CA ASP A 42 -2.15 7.49 -3.79
C ASP A 42 -3.21 8.59 -3.83
N LEU A 43 -3.92 8.75 -4.95
CA LEU A 43 -5.04 9.69 -5.04
C LEU A 43 -6.15 9.32 -4.06
N MET A 44 -6.55 8.05 -3.97
CA MET A 44 -7.53 7.59 -2.99
C MET A 44 -7.12 7.90 -1.54
N ALA A 45 -5.83 7.82 -1.22
CA ALA A 45 -5.30 8.09 0.11
C ALA A 45 -5.15 9.59 0.42
N SER A 46 -4.82 10.42 -0.57
CA SER A 46 -4.38 11.81 -0.38
C SER A 46 -5.32 12.88 -0.95
N ASP A 47 -5.93 12.65 -2.12
CA ASP A 47 -6.80 13.61 -2.81
C ASP A 47 -7.84 12.91 -3.72
N HIS A 48 -8.73 12.13 -3.09
CA HIS A 48 -9.70 11.29 -3.81
C HIS A 48 -10.73 12.10 -4.63
N LEU A 49 -10.85 13.41 -4.39
CA LEU A 49 -11.74 14.29 -5.15
C LEU A 49 -11.14 14.69 -6.51
N SER A 50 -9.83 14.53 -6.70
CA SER A 50 -9.16 14.78 -7.98
C SER A 50 -9.26 13.61 -8.97
N ILE A 51 -9.73 12.44 -8.51
CA ILE A 51 -9.89 11.25 -9.36
C ILE A 51 -10.89 11.56 -10.47
N SER A 52 -10.43 11.37 -11.70
CA SER A 52 -11.19 11.70 -12.91
C SER A 52 -11.31 10.50 -13.83
N ASP A 53 -12.10 10.64 -14.89
CA ASP A 53 -12.21 9.61 -15.93
C ASP A 53 -10.85 9.24 -16.52
N ALA A 54 -9.90 10.17 -16.60
CA ALA A 54 -8.54 9.90 -17.08
C ALA A 54 -7.78 8.95 -16.14
N THR A 55 -7.98 9.05 -14.83
CA THR A 55 -7.39 8.13 -13.85
C THR A 55 -7.93 6.72 -14.04
N ILE A 56 -9.24 6.58 -14.28
CA ILE A 56 -9.87 5.28 -14.49
C ILE A 56 -9.49 4.71 -15.86
N GLU A 57 -9.33 5.55 -16.88
CA GLU A 57 -8.89 5.12 -18.20
C GLU A 57 -7.44 4.61 -18.19
N ASP A 58 -6.54 5.22 -17.40
CA ASP A 58 -5.18 4.71 -17.18
C ASP A 58 -5.20 3.28 -16.62
N LEU A 59 -6.11 2.99 -15.68
CA LEU A 59 -6.28 1.62 -15.16
C LEU A 59 -6.82 0.65 -16.22
N ARG A 60 -7.74 1.09 -17.09
CA ARG A 60 -8.33 0.25 -18.15
C ARG A 60 -7.34 -0.19 -19.21
N VAL A 61 -6.19 0.47 -19.33
CA VAL A 61 -5.09 0.01 -20.20
C VAL A 61 -4.54 -1.34 -19.72
N HIS A 62 -4.64 -1.62 -18.41
CA HIS A 62 -3.98 -2.76 -17.78
C HIS A 62 -4.95 -3.76 -17.13
N TYR A 63 -6.11 -3.29 -16.69
CA TYR A 63 -7.07 -4.06 -15.90
C TYR A 63 -8.46 -4.07 -16.54
N SER A 64 -9.15 -5.20 -16.43
CA SER A 64 -10.57 -5.32 -16.76
C SER A 64 -11.45 -4.60 -15.75
N GLU A 65 -12.70 -4.30 -16.11
CA GLU A 65 -13.64 -3.64 -15.17
C GLU A 65 -13.82 -4.39 -13.85
N PRO A 66 -13.97 -5.74 -13.80
CA PRO A 66 -14.03 -6.46 -12.53
C PRO A 66 -12.76 -6.29 -11.67
N GLU A 67 -11.58 -6.32 -12.29
CA GLU A 67 -10.30 -6.12 -11.59
C GLU A 67 -10.19 -4.69 -11.02
N ILE A 68 -10.65 -3.67 -11.77
CA ILE A 68 -10.68 -2.28 -11.30
C ILE A 68 -11.62 -2.13 -10.09
N VAL A 69 -12.79 -2.77 -10.12
CA VAL A 69 -13.72 -2.76 -8.99
C VAL A 69 -13.09 -3.42 -7.76
N GLU A 70 -12.47 -4.59 -7.93
CA GLU A 70 -11.78 -5.29 -6.85
C GLU A 70 -10.61 -4.47 -6.28
N LEU A 71 -9.81 -3.87 -7.15
CA LEU A 71 -8.71 -2.98 -6.78
C LEU A 71 -9.22 -1.79 -5.95
N GLY A 72 -10.29 -1.12 -6.42
CA GLY A 72 -10.90 0.00 -5.70
C GLY A 72 -11.49 -0.40 -4.34
N MET A 73 -12.11 -1.57 -4.23
CA MET A 73 -12.63 -2.09 -2.97
C MET A 73 -11.50 -2.32 -1.96
N HIS A 74 -10.40 -2.97 -2.38
CA HIS A 74 -9.25 -3.22 -1.51
C HIS A 74 -8.55 -1.93 -1.09
N ILE A 75 -8.33 -0.99 -2.02
CA ILE A 75 -7.75 0.32 -1.72
C ILE A 75 -8.62 1.06 -0.69
N GLY A 76 -9.93 1.15 -0.93
CA GLY A 76 -10.85 1.82 -0.02
C GLY A 76 -10.84 1.19 1.39
N LEU A 77 -10.84 -0.14 1.47
CA LEU A 77 -10.75 -0.87 2.72
C LEU A 77 -9.46 -0.53 3.48
N TYR A 78 -8.30 -0.62 2.84
CA TYR A 78 -7.01 -0.42 3.52
C TYR A 78 -6.72 1.05 3.85
N VAL A 79 -7.17 1.99 3.04
CA VAL A 79 -7.11 3.42 3.37
C VAL A 79 -7.99 3.73 4.60
N GLY A 80 -9.22 3.22 4.62
CA GLY A 80 -10.12 3.38 5.77
C GLY A 80 -9.58 2.72 7.03
N TYR A 81 -9.09 1.48 6.90
CA TYR A 81 -8.51 0.72 7.99
C TYR A 81 -7.26 1.40 8.57
N GLY A 82 -6.34 1.90 7.72
CA GLY A 82 -5.14 2.60 8.18
C GLY A 82 -5.45 3.89 8.95
N ARG A 83 -6.50 4.63 8.56
CA ARG A 83 -6.95 5.82 9.30
C ARG A 83 -7.57 5.44 10.64
N LEU A 84 -8.35 4.36 10.68
CA LEU A 84 -8.96 3.87 11.90
C LEU A 84 -7.91 3.34 12.89
N SER A 85 -6.95 2.55 12.42
CA SER A 85 -5.89 1.99 13.25
C SER A 85 -5.03 3.08 13.87
N MET A 86 -4.75 4.15 13.13
CA MET A 86 -4.06 5.33 13.65
C MET A 86 -4.90 6.09 14.68
N ALA A 87 -6.21 6.28 14.43
CA ALA A 87 -7.10 6.96 15.35
C ALA A 87 -7.26 6.21 16.69
N TRP A 88 -7.11 4.89 16.68
CA TRP A 88 -7.17 4.03 17.87
C TRP A 88 -5.80 3.67 18.45
N ASP A 89 -4.71 4.18 17.88
CA ASP A 89 -3.36 3.90 18.35
C ASP A 89 -3.04 2.40 18.39
N MET A 90 -3.44 1.66 17.35
CA MET A 90 -3.25 0.20 17.25
C MET A 90 -1.79 -0.15 16.96
N VAL A 91 -0.89 0.07 17.93
CA VAL A 91 0.57 -0.11 17.78
C VAL A 91 1.14 -1.23 18.66
N ASP A 92 0.34 -1.82 19.56
CA ASP A 92 0.79 -2.81 20.55
C ASP A 92 1.59 -3.99 19.94
N GLU A 93 1.19 -4.45 18.75
CA GLU A 93 1.81 -5.58 18.04
C GLU A 93 2.81 -5.13 16.94
N LEU A 94 3.11 -3.84 16.87
CA LEU A 94 4.01 -3.24 15.89
C LEU A 94 5.40 -2.95 16.50
N PRO A 95 6.45 -2.87 15.67
CA PRO A 95 7.81 -2.53 16.11
C PRO A 95 7.89 -1.17 16.81
N ASP A 96 8.86 -1.00 17.72
CA ASP A 96 9.01 0.18 18.60
C ASP A 96 8.94 1.52 17.86
N ARG A 97 9.44 1.61 16.61
CA ARG A 97 9.38 2.81 15.77
C ARG A 97 7.96 3.34 15.50
N PHE A 98 6.94 2.50 15.65
CA PHE A 98 5.53 2.89 15.48
C PHE A 98 4.89 3.41 16.78
N HIS A 99 5.54 3.20 17.93
CA HIS A 99 5.09 3.73 19.24
C HIS A 99 5.55 5.17 19.44
N GLU A 100 6.61 5.58 18.75
CA GLU A 100 7.11 6.95 18.77
C GLU A 100 6.27 7.83 17.84
N ARG A 101 5.70 8.93 18.36
CA ARG A 101 4.92 9.90 17.57
C ARG A 101 5.76 11.06 17.01
N GLU A 102 7.09 10.93 17.04
CA GLU A 102 8.00 11.95 16.54
C GLU A 102 8.46 11.61 15.13
N GLY A 103 8.32 12.56 14.20
CA GLY A 103 8.76 12.41 12.82
C GLY A 103 7.74 11.74 11.88
N THR A 104 8.21 11.35 10.71
CA THR A 104 7.39 10.78 9.63
C THR A 104 7.31 9.26 9.79
N ILE A 105 6.15 8.76 10.19
CA ILE A 105 5.89 7.32 10.28
C ILE A 105 5.49 6.81 8.89
N THR A 106 6.34 5.98 8.29
CA THR A 106 6.08 5.36 6.99
C THR A 106 6.00 3.84 7.09
N PRO A 107 5.22 3.18 6.21
CA PRO A 107 5.11 1.73 6.18
C PRO A 107 6.30 1.00 5.53
N TRP A 108 7.18 1.74 4.85
CA TRP A 108 8.49 1.28 4.39
C TRP A 108 9.56 1.44 5.50
N GLY A 109 10.70 0.77 5.38
CA GLY A 109 11.79 0.74 6.38
C GLY A 109 12.12 -0.66 6.93
N SER A 110 13.31 -0.83 7.50
CA SER A 110 13.98 -2.13 7.76
C SER A 110 13.30 -3.05 8.78
N ASP A 111 12.41 -2.53 9.62
CA ASP A 111 11.86 -3.25 10.77
C ASP A 111 10.37 -3.49 10.55
N ALA A 112 10.02 -4.46 9.71
CA ALA A 112 8.64 -4.84 9.42
C ALA A 112 8.24 -6.15 10.13
N THR A 113 6.97 -6.27 10.54
CA THR A 113 6.44 -7.49 11.17
C THR A 113 5.86 -8.42 10.13
N VAL A 114 6.31 -9.68 10.06
CA VAL A 114 5.72 -10.69 9.17
C VAL A 114 4.63 -11.49 9.92
N VAL A 115 3.42 -11.56 9.34
CA VAL A 115 2.25 -12.25 9.91
C VAL A 115 1.81 -13.38 8.99
N GLY A 116 1.40 -14.52 9.57
CA GLY A 116 0.76 -15.62 8.82
C GLY A 116 1.72 -16.73 8.35
N GLY A 117 2.99 -16.72 8.76
CA GLY A 117 3.92 -17.80 8.43
C GLY A 117 3.52 -19.13 9.07
N ARG A 118 3.60 -20.23 8.32
CA ARG A 118 3.43 -21.58 8.88
C ARG A 118 4.55 -21.84 9.90
N ARG A 119 4.16 -22.35 11.08
CA ARG A 119 5.10 -22.85 12.10
C ARG A 119 5.85 -24.08 11.60
#